data_AF-A0A258ELT3-F1
#
_entry.id   AF-A0A258ELT3-F1
#
_cell.length_a   1.000
_cell.length_b   1.000
_cell.length_c   1.000
_cell.angle_alpha   90.00
_cell.angle_beta   90.00
_cell.angle_gamma   90.00
#
_symmetry.space_group_name_H-M   'P 1'
#
loop_
_entity.id
_entity.type
_entity.pdbx_description
1 polymer ?
#
loop_
_entity_poly.entity_id
_entity_poly.type
_entity_poly.pdbx_seq_one_letter_code
_entity_poly.pdbx_strand_id
1 'polypeptide(L)'
;MERYFDQALNLNGPKVLTENRSAGRISGRAPDFGSLKMGELRAELMGFVQRDIDPNLLQVRWTGTAHLIDRGHESVTRQMAKGLGVAFLIVGLIAGLMFRSWRLTFIILIPNMVPLVWMCGLMWLLDIEFKLTTAILFTVAFGIAVDDTIHFMSKLKVELAKGKNLHYAIKRTFLEAGRAIVLTTIILVAGFGLLIFSQFGVTHFTGLLISFSLVFALLADLFLLHLG
;
A
#
# COMPACT_ATOMS: atom_id res chain seq x y z
N MET A 1 4.72 -49.39 5.49
CA MET A 1 5.13 -48.02 5.06
C MET A 1 5.92 -48.07 3.75
N GLU A 2 6.80 -49.06 3.56
CA GLU A 2 7.60 -49.28 2.33
C GLU A 2 6.77 -49.45 1.04
N ARG A 3 5.68 -50.21 1.10
CA ARG A 3 4.85 -50.54 -0.08
C ARG A 3 4.23 -49.32 -0.79
N TYR A 4 3.94 -48.23 -0.06
CA TYR A 4 3.43 -46.97 -0.64
C TYR A 4 4.56 -46.10 -1.20
N PHE A 5 5.76 -46.20 -0.61
CA PHE A 5 6.95 -45.47 -1.03
C PHE A 5 7.47 -46.00 -2.37
N ASP A 6 7.49 -47.32 -2.53
CA ASP A 6 7.89 -47.98 -3.78
C ASP A 6 6.88 -47.78 -4.92
N GLN A 7 5.59 -47.66 -4.59
CA GLN A 7 4.55 -47.34 -5.57
C GLN A 7 4.64 -45.89 -6.08
N ALA A 8 5.01 -44.94 -5.22
CA ALA A 8 5.21 -43.54 -5.62
C ALA A 8 6.45 -43.35 -6.53
N LEU A 9 7.43 -44.25 -6.45
CA LEU A 9 8.65 -44.23 -7.27
C LEU A 9 8.48 -44.92 -8.64
N ASN A 10 7.63 -45.95 -8.73
CA ASN A 10 7.55 -46.84 -9.92
C ASN A 10 6.54 -46.43 -11.01
N LEU A 11 5.66 -45.45 -10.78
CA LEU A 11 4.68 -45.00 -11.77
C LEU A 11 5.12 -43.68 -12.40
N ASN A 12 5.97 -43.71 -13.43
CA ASN A 12 6.41 -42.52 -14.20
C ASN A 12 6.67 -41.31 -13.28
N GLY A 13 7.47 -41.54 -12.23
CA GLY A 13 7.42 -40.74 -11.02
C GLY A 13 7.58 -39.25 -11.32
N PRO A 14 6.77 -38.35 -10.73
CA PRO A 14 7.12 -36.95 -10.78
C PRO A 14 8.56 -36.86 -10.25
N LYS A 15 9.43 -36.10 -10.91
CA LYS A 15 10.79 -35.77 -10.44
C LYS A 15 10.70 -35.10 -9.07
N VAL A 16 10.44 -35.92 -8.05
CA VAL A 16 10.21 -35.54 -6.66
C VAL A 16 11.56 -35.56 -5.99
N LEU A 17 12.42 -36.53 -6.28
CA LEU A 17 13.76 -36.63 -5.73
C LEU A 17 14.82 -36.21 -6.74
N THR A 18 15.88 -35.55 -6.28
CA THR A 18 17.09 -35.31 -7.07
C THR A 18 17.85 -36.62 -7.32
N GLU A 19 18.64 -36.71 -8.40
CA GLU A 19 19.39 -37.94 -8.75
C GLU A 19 20.33 -38.42 -7.64
N ASN A 20 20.91 -37.48 -6.89
CA ASN A 20 21.74 -37.73 -5.71
C ASN A 20 20.95 -38.02 -4.43
N ARG A 21 19.61 -38.12 -4.49
CA ARG A 21 18.67 -38.32 -3.38
C ARG A 21 18.79 -37.30 -2.23
N SER A 22 19.44 -36.16 -2.46
CA SER A 22 19.69 -35.16 -1.43
C SER A 22 18.49 -34.22 -1.18
N ALA A 23 17.51 -34.17 -2.08
CA ALA A 23 16.34 -33.29 -1.96
C ALA A 23 15.09 -33.94 -2.56
N GLY A 24 13.95 -33.65 -1.92
CA GLY A 24 12.61 -34.10 -2.30
C GLY A 24 11.62 -32.94 -2.46
N ARG A 25 10.68 -33.00 -3.41
CA ARG A 25 9.59 -32.02 -3.58
C ARG A 25 8.21 -32.68 -3.50
N ILE A 26 7.49 -32.40 -2.43
CA ILE A 26 6.06 -32.74 -2.29
C ILE A 26 5.24 -31.52 -2.69
N SER A 27 4.27 -31.68 -3.59
CA SER A 27 3.38 -30.61 -4.05
C SER A 27 1.92 -31.04 -3.97
N GLY A 28 1.07 -30.18 -3.43
CA GLY A 28 -0.39 -30.36 -3.39
C GLY A 28 -1.11 -29.13 -3.93
N ARG A 29 -2.39 -29.28 -4.26
CA ARG A 29 -3.29 -28.17 -4.59
C ARG A 29 -4.30 -28.00 -3.46
N ALA A 30 -4.58 -26.76 -3.08
CA ALA A 30 -5.59 -26.42 -2.09
C ALA A 30 -6.45 -25.26 -2.64
N PRO A 31 -7.73 -25.16 -2.21
CA PRO A 31 -8.52 -23.94 -2.41
C PRO A 31 -7.83 -22.72 -1.80
N ASP A 32 -8.08 -21.53 -2.35
CA ASP A 32 -7.64 -20.28 -1.73
C ASP A 32 -8.55 -19.98 -0.51
N PHE A 33 -7.98 -20.08 0.68
CA PHE A 33 -8.68 -19.83 1.95
C PHE A 33 -8.45 -18.40 2.48
N GLY A 34 -7.75 -17.55 1.73
CA GLY A 34 -7.32 -16.22 2.16
C GLY A 34 -6.05 -16.26 3.02
N SER A 35 -5.34 -15.12 3.06
CA SER A 35 -3.99 -15.00 3.64
C SER A 35 -3.92 -15.31 5.15
N LEU A 36 -4.96 -14.96 5.92
CA LEU A 36 -5.03 -15.25 7.36
C LEU A 36 -5.08 -16.76 7.63
N LYS A 37 -6.05 -17.46 7.02
CA LYS A 37 -6.28 -18.89 7.24
C LYS A 37 -5.17 -19.75 6.63
N MET A 38 -4.63 -19.35 5.48
CA MET A 38 -3.43 -19.99 4.92
C MET A 38 -2.19 -19.78 5.80
N GLY A 39 -2.09 -18.62 6.46
CA GLY A 39 -1.06 -18.36 7.46
C GLY A 39 -1.14 -19.31 8.66
N GLU A 40 -2.34 -19.55 9.19
CA GLU A 40 -2.58 -20.49 10.29
C GLU A 40 -2.23 -21.93 9.91
N LEU A 41 -2.73 -22.41 8.77
CA LEU A 41 -2.45 -23.76 8.28
C LEU A 41 -0.95 -23.98 8.04
N ARG A 42 -0.25 -22.95 7.53
CA ARG A 42 1.20 -22.97 7.37
C ARG A 42 1.90 -23.04 8.73
N ALA A 43 1.43 -22.30 9.73
CA ALA A 43 2.01 -22.31 11.07
C ALA A 43 1.83 -23.67 11.75
N GLU A 44 0.65 -24.29 11.61
CA GLU A 44 0.37 -25.64 12.10
C GLU A 44 1.29 -26.68 11.47
N LEU A 45 1.44 -26.65 10.15
CA LEU A 45 2.28 -27.61 9.43
C LEU A 45 3.77 -27.42 9.75
N MET A 46 4.26 -26.18 9.88
CA MET A 46 5.63 -25.94 10.35
C MET A 46 5.81 -26.32 11.82
N GLY A 47 4.77 -26.19 12.65
CA GLY A 47 4.77 -26.64 14.04
C GLY A 47 4.82 -28.17 14.17
N PHE A 48 4.16 -28.91 13.27
CA PHE A 48 4.31 -30.37 13.16
C PHE A 48 5.73 -30.74 12.74
N VAL A 49 6.27 -30.10 11.70
CA VAL A 49 7.65 -30.35 11.25
C VAL A 49 8.66 -30.14 12.38
N GLN A 50 8.54 -29.07 13.17
CA GLN A 50 9.48 -28.82 14.25
C GLN A 50 9.35 -29.79 15.43
N ARG A 51 8.17 -30.35 15.68
CA ARG A 51 7.93 -31.28 16.79
C ARG A 51 8.31 -32.72 16.43
N ASP A 52 7.95 -33.15 15.23
CA ASP A 52 7.93 -34.55 14.85
C ASP A 52 9.04 -34.94 13.85
N ILE A 53 9.79 -33.96 13.32
CA ILE A 53 10.88 -34.21 12.36
C ILE A 53 12.21 -33.68 12.92
N ASP A 54 13.21 -34.56 12.99
CA ASP A 54 14.57 -34.18 13.41
C ASP A 54 15.23 -33.26 12.35
N PRO A 55 15.62 -32.03 12.73
CA PRO A 55 16.24 -31.07 11.79
C PRO A 55 17.58 -31.55 11.21
N ASN A 56 18.27 -32.49 11.85
CA ASN A 56 19.52 -33.07 11.35
C ASN A 56 19.29 -34.14 10.28
N LEU A 57 18.11 -34.75 10.26
CA LEU A 57 17.75 -35.81 9.31
C LEU A 57 17.01 -35.25 8.09
N LEU A 58 16.12 -34.27 8.28
CA LEU A 58 15.30 -33.74 7.19
C LEU A 58 15.03 -32.23 7.34
N GLN A 59 15.61 -31.43 6.44
CA GLN A 59 15.28 -30.01 6.35
C GLN A 59 14.07 -29.79 5.44
N VAL A 60 12.95 -29.38 6.03
CA VAL A 60 11.73 -29.06 5.29
C VAL A 60 11.69 -27.57 4.96
N ARG A 61 11.51 -27.24 3.67
CA ARG A 61 11.31 -25.86 3.20
C ARG A 61 9.98 -25.73 2.51
N TRP A 62 9.14 -24.81 3.01
CA TRP A 62 7.90 -24.45 2.34
C TRP A 62 8.21 -23.61 1.10
N THR A 63 7.77 -24.06 -0.07
CA THR A 63 8.03 -23.42 -1.37
C THR A 63 6.77 -23.43 -2.24
N GLY A 64 6.81 -22.78 -3.40
CA GLY A 64 5.69 -22.69 -4.32
C GLY A 64 5.20 -21.26 -4.54
N THR A 65 4.53 -21.03 -5.66
CA THR A 65 4.08 -19.69 -6.08
C THR A 65 3.13 -19.05 -5.08
N ALA A 66 2.21 -19.82 -4.49
CA ALA A 66 1.32 -19.34 -3.43
C ALA A 66 2.09 -18.77 -2.23
N HIS A 67 3.15 -19.46 -1.77
CA HIS A 67 3.97 -18.96 -0.67
C HIS A 67 4.73 -17.68 -1.01
N LEU A 68 5.26 -17.61 -2.24
CA LEU A 68 5.97 -16.42 -2.72
C LEU A 68 5.03 -15.22 -2.85
N ILE A 69 3.79 -15.44 -3.31
CA ILE A 69 2.76 -14.42 -3.41
C ILE A 69 2.35 -13.93 -2.01
N ASP A 70 2.08 -14.83 -1.07
CA ASP A 70 1.70 -14.47 0.31
C ASP A 70 2.81 -13.68 1.01
N ARG A 71 4.06 -14.16 0.93
CA ARG A 71 5.22 -13.44 1.46
C ARG A 71 5.44 -12.11 0.75
N GLY A 72 5.20 -12.05 -0.56
CA GLY A 72 5.23 -10.81 -1.32
C GLY A 72 4.20 -9.79 -0.83
N HIS A 73 2.95 -10.23 -0.62
CA HIS A 73 1.86 -9.40 -0.12
C HIS A 73 2.14 -8.88 1.30
N GLU A 74 2.56 -9.73 2.23
CA GLU A 74 2.86 -9.32 3.59
C GLU A 74 4.06 -8.36 3.64
N SER A 75 5.13 -8.69 2.90
CA SER A 75 6.36 -7.88 2.87
C SER A 75 6.09 -6.49 2.33
N VAL A 76 5.35 -6.39 1.22
CA VAL A 76 5.06 -5.08 0.63
C VAL A 76 4.10 -4.30 1.50
N THR A 77 3.02 -4.91 2.00
CA THR A 77 2.09 -4.21 2.92
C THR A 77 2.84 -3.60 4.11
N ARG A 78 3.77 -4.35 4.72
CA ARG A 78 4.60 -3.86 5.81
C ARG A 78 5.56 -2.75 5.38
N GLN A 79 6.19 -2.88 4.22
CA GLN A 79 7.09 -1.85 3.67
C GLN A 79 6.33 -0.56 3.36
N MET A 80 5.10 -0.64 2.87
CA MET A 80 4.26 0.51 2.56
C MET A 80 3.77 1.20 3.81
N ALA A 81 3.30 0.45 4.83
CA ALA A 81 2.96 1.02 6.12
C ALA A 81 4.15 1.75 6.76
N LYS A 82 5.35 1.14 6.70
CA LYS A 82 6.58 1.80 7.15
C LYS A 82 6.92 3.04 6.32
N GLY A 83 6.82 2.96 4.99
CA GLY A 83 7.10 4.06 4.07
C GLY A 83 6.18 5.24 4.30
N LEU A 84 4.88 5.00 4.39
CA LEU A 84 3.86 6.01 4.74
C LEU A 84 4.15 6.62 6.10
N GLY A 85 4.47 5.81 7.12
CA GLY A 85 4.83 6.30 8.45
C GLY A 85 6.07 7.19 8.46
N VAL A 86 7.13 6.78 7.75
CA VAL A 86 8.37 7.57 7.61
C VAL A 86 8.10 8.87 6.85
N ALA A 87 7.34 8.81 5.76
CA ALA A 87 7.01 9.99 4.97
C ALA A 87 6.13 10.97 5.77
N PHE A 88 5.16 10.48 6.53
CA PHE A 88 4.36 11.29 7.45
C PHE A 88 5.22 11.98 8.51
N LEU A 89 6.20 11.28 9.10
CA LEU A 89 7.16 11.86 10.04
C LEU A 89 8.02 12.94 9.40
N ILE A 90 8.51 12.72 8.18
CA ILE A 90 9.33 13.69 7.45
C ILE A 90 8.52 14.95 7.13
N VAL A 91 7.31 14.80 6.57
CA VAL A 91 6.43 15.93 6.25
C VAL A 91 6.07 16.69 7.53
N GLY A 92 5.74 15.97 8.60
CA GLY A 92 5.45 16.57 9.90
C GLY A 92 6.64 17.33 10.48
N LEU A 93 7.85 16.79 10.36
CA LEU A 93 9.08 17.46 10.80
C LEU A 93 9.34 18.74 10.00
N ILE A 94 9.21 18.68 8.66
CA ILE A 94 9.39 19.84 7.78
C ILE A 94 8.36 20.93 8.13
N ALA A 95 7.09 20.57 8.28
CA ALA A 95 6.03 21.50 8.68
C ALA A 95 6.26 22.08 10.08
N GLY A 96 6.64 21.24 11.05
CA GLY A 96 6.98 21.65 12.41
C GLY A 96 8.14 22.64 12.46
N LEU A 97 9.21 22.39 11.70
CA LEU A 97 10.35 23.30 11.61
C LEU A 97 9.99 24.59 10.88
N MET A 98 9.16 24.52 9.83
CA MET A 98 8.82 25.69 9.01
C MET A 98 7.86 26.65 9.72
N PHE A 99 6.87 26.13 10.45
CA PHE A 99 5.86 26.95 11.12
C PHE A 99 6.09 27.12 12.62
N ARG A 100 7.00 26.33 13.22
CA ARG A 100 7.28 26.31 14.67
C ARG A 100 6.01 26.16 15.53
N SER A 101 4.97 25.53 14.97
CA SER A 101 3.64 25.42 15.57
C SER A 101 3.04 24.05 15.29
N TRP A 102 2.92 23.25 16.34
CA TRP A 102 2.36 21.91 16.27
C TRP A 102 0.90 21.90 15.78
N ARG A 103 0.13 22.95 16.10
CA ARG A 103 -1.26 23.09 15.65
C ARG A 103 -1.33 23.16 14.12
N LEU A 104 -0.47 23.96 13.50
CA LEU A 104 -0.42 24.10 12.04
C LEU A 104 0.10 22.81 11.38
N THR A 105 1.06 22.13 12.00
CA THR A 105 1.54 20.83 11.53
C THR A 105 0.42 19.80 11.45
N PHE A 106 -0.41 19.65 12.49
CA PHE A 106 -1.53 18.72 12.45
C PHE A 106 -2.59 19.10 11.43
N ILE A 107 -2.92 20.39 11.31
CA ILE A 107 -3.85 20.91 10.30
C ILE A 107 -3.39 20.52 8.89
N ILE A 108 -2.09 20.56 8.62
CA ILE A 108 -1.52 20.18 7.31
C ILE A 108 -1.46 18.66 7.10
N LEU A 109 -1.25 17.88 8.16
CA LEU A 109 -1.11 16.43 8.05
C LEU A 109 -2.43 15.67 7.93
N ILE A 110 -3.50 16.17 8.56
CA ILE A 110 -4.83 15.54 8.54
C ILE A 110 -5.38 15.32 7.12
N PRO A 111 -5.40 16.31 6.20
CA PRO A 111 -6.01 16.15 4.89
C PRO A 111 -5.26 15.12 4.03
N ASN A 112 -3.95 14.93 4.26
CA ASN A 112 -3.14 13.90 3.60
C ASN A 112 -3.56 12.46 3.94
N MET A 113 -4.27 12.24 5.05
CA MET A 113 -4.79 10.92 5.43
C MET A 113 -6.16 10.62 4.80
N VAL A 114 -6.92 11.67 4.45
CA VAL A 114 -8.26 11.55 3.86
C VAL A 114 -8.28 10.69 2.59
N PRO A 115 -7.38 10.86 1.59
CA PRO A 115 -7.36 9.99 0.41
C PRO A 115 -7.18 8.51 0.78
N LEU A 116 -6.30 8.19 1.74
CA LEU A 116 -6.04 6.81 2.16
C LEU A 116 -7.25 6.19 2.84
N VAL A 117 -7.92 6.93 3.73
CA VAL A 117 -9.14 6.47 4.39
C VAL A 117 -10.25 6.22 3.36
N TRP A 118 -10.40 7.11 2.37
CA TRP A 118 -11.37 6.92 1.30
C TRP A 118 -11.04 5.73 0.39
N MET A 119 -9.78 5.48 0.08
CA MET A 119 -9.39 4.26 -0.65
C MET A 119 -9.79 3.01 0.12
N CYS A 120 -9.50 2.95 1.43
CA CYS A 120 -9.94 1.84 2.28
C CYS A 120 -11.47 1.67 2.25
N GLY A 121 -12.22 2.77 2.39
CA GLY A 121 -13.68 2.74 2.36
C GLY A 121 -14.25 2.28 1.02
N LEU A 122 -13.66 2.74 -0.08
CA LEU A 122 -14.08 2.35 -1.44
C LEU A 122 -13.74 0.89 -1.73
N MET A 123 -12.58 0.42 -1.28
CA MET A 123 -12.21 -1.00 -1.38
C MET A 123 -13.15 -1.89 -0.58
N TRP A 124 -13.54 -1.47 0.62
CA TRP A 124 -14.52 -2.20 1.42
C TRP A 124 -15.90 -2.24 0.76
N LEU A 125 -16.36 -1.12 0.19
CA LEU A 125 -17.67 -1.04 -0.47
C LEU A 125 -17.75 -1.86 -1.76
N LEU A 126 -16.64 -1.95 -2.50
CA LEU A 126 -16.56 -2.64 -3.79
C LEU A 126 -16.03 -4.08 -3.67
N ASP A 127 -15.84 -4.59 -2.45
CA ASP A 127 -15.26 -5.91 -2.16
C ASP A 127 -13.90 -6.15 -2.86
N ILE A 128 -13.08 -5.09 -2.92
CA ILE A 128 -11.74 -5.14 -3.53
C ILE A 128 -10.74 -5.61 -2.47
N GLU A 129 -10.15 -6.78 -2.72
CA GLU A 129 -9.13 -7.35 -1.86
C GLU A 129 -7.87 -6.45 -1.75
N PHE A 130 -7.33 -6.35 -0.53
CA PHE A 130 -6.05 -5.70 -0.28
C PHE A 130 -4.90 -6.60 -0.74
N LYS A 131 -4.26 -6.23 -1.85
CA LYS A 131 -3.20 -6.98 -2.54
C LYS A 131 -2.00 -6.06 -2.77
N LEU A 132 -0.90 -6.67 -3.22
CA LEU A 132 0.29 -5.94 -3.64
C LEU A 132 -0.03 -4.74 -4.54
N THR A 133 -0.85 -4.94 -5.56
CA THR A 133 -1.17 -3.88 -6.52
C THR A 133 -1.96 -2.74 -5.89
N THR A 134 -2.97 -3.03 -5.06
CA THR A 134 -3.76 -1.98 -4.41
C THR A 134 -2.96 -1.25 -3.34
N ALA A 135 -2.05 -1.93 -2.64
CA ALA A 135 -1.12 -1.31 -1.70
C ALA A 135 -0.25 -0.25 -2.41
N ILE A 136 0.24 -0.52 -3.62
CA ILE A 136 0.99 0.46 -4.45
C ILE A 136 0.22 1.75 -4.66
N LEU A 137 -1.09 1.64 -4.87
CA LEU A 137 -1.95 2.80 -5.09
C LEU A 137 -2.04 3.71 -3.86
N PHE A 138 -2.00 3.17 -2.64
CA PHE A 138 -1.96 3.99 -1.41
C PHE A 138 -0.72 4.89 -1.37
N THR A 139 0.44 4.38 -1.79
CA THR A 139 1.67 5.19 -1.80
C THR A 139 1.62 6.26 -2.89
N VAL A 140 1.05 5.95 -4.05
CA VAL A 140 0.84 6.95 -5.13
C VAL A 140 -0.11 8.05 -4.65
N ALA A 141 -1.27 7.68 -4.11
CA ALA A 141 -2.26 8.64 -3.62
C ALA A 141 -1.71 9.51 -2.50
N PHE A 142 -0.99 8.92 -1.54
CA PHE A 142 -0.33 9.67 -0.47
C PHE A 142 0.75 10.61 -1.02
N GLY A 143 1.55 10.16 -1.97
CA GLY A 143 2.60 10.99 -2.59
C GLY A 143 2.02 12.22 -3.27
N ILE A 144 0.89 12.09 -3.97
CA ILE A 144 0.20 13.22 -4.61
C ILE A 144 -0.34 14.19 -3.55
N ALA A 145 -1.02 13.71 -2.51
CA ALA A 145 -1.53 14.58 -1.44
C ALA A 145 -0.40 15.34 -0.72
N VAL A 146 0.72 14.65 -0.46
CA VAL A 146 1.91 15.27 0.12
C VAL A 146 2.53 16.31 -0.81
N ASP A 147 2.52 16.10 -2.13
CA ASP A 147 3.00 17.08 -3.11
C ASP A 147 2.16 18.36 -3.06
N ASP A 148 0.83 18.25 -3.01
CA ASP A 148 -0.08 19.40 -2.87
C ASP A 148 0.21 20.17 -1.57
N THR A 149 0.46 19.45 -0.48
CA THR A 149 0.88 20.02 0.81
C THR A 149 2.22 20.76 0.70
N ILE A 150 3.23 20.16 0.06
CA ILE A 150 4.55 20.77 -0.11
C ILE A 150 4.44 22.02 -0.98
N HIS A 151 3.64 21.98 -2.05
CA HIS A 151 3.37 23.12 -2.91
C HIS A 151 2.74 24.27 -2.13
N PHE A 152 1.71 23.99 -1.34
CA PHE A 152 1.06 24.96 -0.46
C PHE A 152 2.05 25.57 0.55
N MET A 153 2.81 24.72 1.23
CA MET A 153 3.82 25.13 2.21
C MET A 153 4.90 26.03 1.61
N SER A 154 5.41 25.68 0.43
CA SER A 154 6.41 26.46 -0.29
C SER A 154 5.89 27.87 -0.61
N LYS A 155 4.67 27.96 -1.14
CA LYS A 155 4.00 29.24 -1.40
C LYS A 155 3.76 30.04 -0.13
N LEU A 156 3.38 29.38 0.96
CA LEU A 156 3.14 30.03 2.25
C LEU A 156 4.42 30.63 2.82
N LYS A 157 5.55 29.93 2.70
CA LYS A 157 6.87 30.46 3.09
C LYS A 157 7.23 31.72 2.31
N VAL A 158 6.97 31.75 1.00
CA VAL A 158 7.21 32.93 0.15
C VAL A 158 6.33 34.10 0.56
N GLU A 159 5.05 33.87 0.88
CA GLU A 159 4.16 34.94 1.38
C GLU A 159 4.57 35.45 2.77
N LEU A 160 5.02 34.58 3.67
CA LEU A 160 5.53 34.97 4.98
C LEU A 160 6.81 35.80 4.88
N ALA A 161 7.69 35.49 3.91
CA ALA A 161 8.91 36.25 3.67
C ALA A 161 8.64 37.69 3.21
N LYS A 162 7.42 38.01 2.73
CA LYS A 162 6.99 39.37 2.40
C LYS A 162 6.66 40.23 3.64
N GLY A 163 6.89 39.71 4.86
CA GLY A 163 6.71 40.44 6.11
C GLY A 163 5.26 40.63 6.53
N LYS A 164 4.32 39.88 5.95
CA LYS A 164 2.88 39.98 6.26
C LYS A 164 2.49 39.06 7.41
N ASN A 165 1.42 39.41 8.11
CA ASN A 165 0.86 38.58 9.18
C ASN A 165 0.53 37.17 8.66
N LEU A 166 0.78 36.16 9.50
CA LEU A 166 0.57 34.74 9.18
C LEU A 166 -0.82 34.45 8.60
N HIS A 167 -1.86 35.04 9.18
CA HIS A 167 -3.24 34.85 8.72
C HIS A 167 -3.48 35.42 7.32
N TYR A 168 -2.86 36.56 7.00
CA TYR A 168 -2.90 37.11 5.65
C TYR A 168 -2.13 36.23 4.67
N ALA A 169 -0.94 35.76 5.06
CA ALA A 169 -0.10 34.92 4.23
C ALA A 169 -0.83 33.60 3.89
N ILE A 170 -1.46 32.95 4.87
CA ILE A 170 -2.30 31.76 4.68
C ILE A 170 -3.43 32.04 3.67
N LYS A 171 -4.21 33.11 3.89
CA LYS A 171 -5.32 33.48 2.99
C LYS A 171 -4.86 33.84 1.57
N ARG A 172 -3.67 34.43 1.42
CA ARG A 172 -3.12 34.76 0.11
C ARG A 172 -2.61 33.52 -0.60
N THR A 173 -1.86 32.67 0.10
CA THR A 173 -1.40 31.39 -0.42
C THR A 173 -2.56 30.49 -0.80
N PHE A 174 -3.64 30.47 -0.01
CA PHE A 174 -4.90 29.81 -0.35
C PHE A 174 -5.38 30.20 -1.75
N LEU A 175 -5.49 31.51 -2.04
CA LEU A 175 -6.09 31.97 -3.30
C LEU A 175 -5.24 31.64 -4.52
N GLU A 176 -3.92 31.59 -4.35
CA GLU A 176 -2.98 31.31 -5.44
C GLU A 176 -2.70 29.81 -5.59
N ALA A 177 -2.33 29.14 -4.49
CA ALA A 177 -1.99 27.71 -4.49
C ALA A 177 -3.23 26.83 -4.65
N GLY A 178 -4.38 27.20 -4.06
CA GLY A 178 -5.62 26.42 -4.19
C GLY A 178 -6.09 26.28 -5.64
N ARG A 179 -5.94 27.34 -6.45
CA ARG A 179 -6.22 27.28 -7.90
C ARG A 179 -5.29 26.31 -8.63
N ALA A 180 -4.01 26.29 -8.25
CA ALA A 180 -3.05 25.36 -8.83
C ALA A 180 -3.39 23.90 -8.46
N ILE A 181 -3.69 23.63 -7.19
CA ILE A 181 -4.07 22.30 -6.67
C ILE A 181 -5.34 21.78 -7.34
N VAL A 182 -6.36 22.62 -7.53
CA VAL A 182 -7.58 22.25 -8.26
C VAL A 182 -7.25 21.84 -9.70
N LEU A 183 -6.40 22.61 -10.38
CA LEU A 183 -6.05 22.36 -11.78
C LEU A 183 -5.21 21.08 -11.94
N THR A 184 -4.21 20.87 -11.09
CA THR A 184 -3.41 19.63 -11.08
C THR A 184 -4.29 18.42 -10.77
N THR A 185 -5.19 18.52 -9.80
CA THR A 185 -6.14 17.45 -9.46
C THR A 185 -7.03 17.11 -10.66
N ILE A 186 -7.61 18.10 -11.34
CA ILE A 186 -8.46 17.85 -12.53
C ILE A 186 -7.66 17.12 -13.62
N ILE A 187 -6.43 17.53 -13.87
CA ILE A 187 -5.55 16.87 -14.86
C ILE A 187 -5.27 15.42 -14.45
N LEU A 188 -4.95 15.18 -13.18
CA LEU A 188 -4.66 13.84 -12.66
C LEU A 188 -5.91 12.95 -12.68
N VAL A 189 -7.06 13.45 -12.24
CA VAL A 189 -8.35 12.73 -12.28
C VAL A 189 -8.73 12.39 -13.71
N ALA A 190 -8.53 13.30 -14.66
CA ALA A 190 -8.75 13.01 -16.07
C ALA A 190 -7.79 11.92 -16.58
N GLY A 191 -6.50 12.02 -16.25
CA GLY A 191 -5.47 11.06 -16.65
C GLY A 191 -5.70 9.65 -16.11
N PHE A 192 -5.93 9.51 -14.79
CA PHE A 192 -6.25 8.23 -14.15
C PHE A 192 -7.66 7.76 -14.52
N GLY A 193 -8.59 8.67 -14.76
CA GLY A 193 -9.96 8.35 -15.17
C GLY A 193 -10.02 7.62 -16.50
N LEU A 194 -9.09 7.88 -17.42
CA LEU A 194 -8.97 7.11 -18.67
C LEU A 194 -8.73 5.61 -18.43
N LEU A 195 -8.08 5.24 -17.33
CA LEU A 195 -7.80 3.84 -16.99
C LEU A 195 -9.06 3.05 -16.63
N ILE A 196 -10.15 3.74 -16.24
CA ILE A 196 -11.45 3.12 -15.93
C ILE A 196 -12.02 2.41 -17.17
N PHE A 197 -11.71 2.88 -18.39
CA PHE A 197 -12.17 2.23 -19.62
C PHE A 197 -11.37 0.96 -20.00
N SER A 198 -10.37 0.58 -19.20
CA SER A 198 -9.58 -0.61 -19.46
C SER A 198 -10.38 -1.89 -19.24
N GLN A 199 -10.24 -2.86 -20.15
CA GLN A 199 -10.77 -4.22 -19.99
C GLN A 199 -9.98 -5.05 -18.97
N PHE A 200 -8.79 -4.60 -18.58
CA PHE A 200 -7.99 -5.29 -17.57
C PHE A 200 -8.39 -4.80 -16.17
N GLY A 201 -8.97 -5.70 -15.38
CA GLY A 201 -9.56 -5.35 -14.08
C GLY A 201 -8.62 -4.59 -13.13
N VAL A 202 -7.34 -4.94 -13.10
CA VAL A 202 -6.33 -4.24 -12.29
C VAL A 202 -6.18 -2.78 -12.70
N THR A 203 -6.14 -2.51 -14.01
CA THR A 203 -6.03 -1.15 -14.55
C THR A 203 -7.32 -0.36 -14.31
N HIS A 204 -8.48 -1.01 -14.49
CA HIS A 204 -9.78 -0.42 -14.18
C HIS A 204 -9.87 0.04 -12.71
N PHE A 205 -9.57 -0.85 -11.77
CA PHE A 205 -9.59 -0.52 -10.34
C PHE A 205 -8.54 0.53 -9.96
N THR A 206 -7.38 0.54 -10.63
CA THR A 206 -6.36 1.57 -10.44
C THR A 206 -6.90 2.96 -10.81
N GLY A 207 -7.51 3.08 -11.99
CA GLY A 207 -8.13 4.32 -12.44
C GLY A 207 -9.23 4.78 -11.48
N LEU A 208 -10.09 3.86 -11.07
CA LEU A 208 -11.21 4.14 -10.18
C LEU A 208 -10.73 4.60 -8.79
N LEU A 209 -9.87 3.81 -8.14
CA LEU A 209 -9.41 4.09 -6.77
C LEU A 209 -8.61 5.40 -6.70
N ILE A 210 -7.68 5.63 -7.63
CA ILE A 210 -6.88 6.87 -7.63
C ILE A 210 -7.76 8.08 -7.94
N SER A 211 -8.61 8.02 -8.97
CA SER A 211 -9.43 9.17 -9.35
C SER A 211 -10.36 9.61 -8.22
N PHE A 212 -11.04 8.67 -7.57
CA PHE A 212 -11.88 8.99 -6.41
C PHE A 212 -11.05 9.51 -5.24
N SER A 213 -9.92 8.86 -4.94
CA SER A 213 -9.01 9.31 -3.88
C SER A 213 -8.55 10.75 -4.07
N LEU A 214 -8.24 11.17 -5.31
CA LEU A 214 -7.81 12.52 -5.62
C LEU A 214 -8.93 13.54 -5.49
N VAL A 215 -10.16 13.19 -5.89
CA VAL A 215 -11.33 14.04 -5.65
C VAL A 215 -11.52 14.28 -4.16
N PHE A 216 -11.43 13.23 -3.33
CA PHE A 216 -11.55 13.38 -1.88
C PHE A 216 -10.36 14.09 -1.23
N ALA A 217 -9.15 13.93 -1.75
CA ALA A 217 -7.99 14.72 -1.33
C ALA A 217 -8.23 16.22 -1.58
N LEU A 218 -8.64 16.58 -2.80
CA LEU A 218 -8.96 17.95 -3.15
C LEU A 218 -10.10 18.52 -2.30
N LEU A 219 -11.14 17.73 -2.03
CA LEU A 219 -12.22 18.14 -1.14
C LEU A 219 -11.68 18.37 0.27
N ALA A 220 -10.85 17.47 0.81
CA ALA A 220 -10.24 17.65 2.12
C ALA A 220 -9.39 18.91 2.20
N ASP A 221 -8.56 19.15 1.18
CA ASP A 221 -7.73 20.35 1.07
C ASP A 221 -8.58 21.61 0.97
N LEU A 222 -9.65 21.62 0.17
CA LEU A 222 -10.58 22.74 0.02
C LEU A 222 -11.41 23.02 1.29
N PHE A 223 -11.88 21.97 1.97
CA PHE A 223 -12.61 22.10 3.23
C PHE A 223 -11.70 22.67 4.33
N LEU A 224 -10.46 22.17 4.40
CA LEU A 224 -9.47 22.67 5.34
C LEU A 224 -9.03 24.10 4.99
N LEU A 225 -8.93 24.40 3.70
CA LEU A 225 -8.81 25.76 3.16
C LEU A 225 -9.91 26.63 3.79
N HIS A 226 -11.20 26.29 3.58
CA HIS A 226 -12.34 27.14 3.95
C HIS A 226 -12.46 27.39 5.47
N LEU A 227 -12.02 26.42 6.29
CA LEU A 227 -12.14 26.49 7.75
C LEU A 227 -10.97 27.23 8.45
N GLY A 228 -9.92 27.61 7.71
CA GLY A 228 -8.68 28.21 8.22
C GLY A 228 -8.54 29.73 8.08
#